data_AF-H9WLX4-F1
#
_entry.id   AF-H9WLX4-F1
#
_cell.length_a   1.000
_cell.length_b   1.000
_cell.length_c   1.000
_cell.angle_alpha   90.00
_cell.angle_beta   90.00
_cell.angle_gamma   90.00
#
_symmetry.space_group_name_H-M   'P 1'
#
loop_
_entity.id
_entity.type
_entity.pdbx_description
1 polymer ?
#
loop_
_entity_poly.entity_id
_entity_poly.type
_entity_poly.pdbx_seq_one_letter_code
_entity_poly.pdbx_strand_id
1 'polypeptide(L)'
;WKGEVARGLPNWNNSDKEHLGEELSDVLLYLVRLADICGLDLGQEALRKLVKNAQKYPVDRCEVNNNNHGNGNAQHNIVNSEKPN
;
A
#
# COMPACT_ATOMS: atom_id res chain seq x y z
N TRP A 1 6.92 5.88 -17.25
CA TRP A 1 6.56 5.23 -15.97
C TRP A 1 6.83 6.24 -14.85
N LYS A 2 5.87 6.49 -13.93
CA LYS A 2 6.09 7.38 -12.77
C LYS A 2 6.91 6.60 -11.74
N GLY A 3 8.09 7.11 -11.35
CA GLY A 3 9.14 6.41 -10.59
C GLY A 3 8.71 5.83 -9.22
N GLU A 4 9.27 6.32 -8.12
CA GLU A 4 8.90 5.83 -6.78
C GLU A 4 7.49 6.31 -6.40
N VAL A 5 6.61 5.36 -6.09
CA VAL A 5 5.21 5.63 -5.75
C VAL A 5 4.98 5.32 -4.28
N ALA A 6 4.55 6.32 -3.51
CA ALA A 6 4.21 6.14 -2.11
C ALA A 6 3.00 5.20 -1.93
N ARG A 7 3.03 4.38 -0.87
CA ARG A 7 1.93 3.49 -0.51
C ARG A 7 0.62 4.29 -0.39
N GLY A 8 -0.44 3.79 -1.00
CA GLY A 8 -1.77 4.42 -0.96
C GLY A 8 -2.01 5.54 -1.97
N LEU A 9 -1.03 5.86 -2.82
CA LEU A 9 -1.20 6.80 -3.94
C LEU A 9 -1.75 8.19 -3.51
N PRO A 10 -1.19 8.85 -2.48
CA PRO A 10 -1.77 10.07 -1.91
C PRO A 10 -1.82 11.24 -2.91
N ASN A 11 -0.87 11.31 -3.84
CA ASN A 11 -0.73 12.41 -4.82
C ASN A 11 -1.30 12.07 -6.20
N TRP A 12 -2.10 11.00 -6.32
CA TRP A 12 -2.70 10.58 -7.59
C TRP A 12 -4.12 11.13 -7.71
N ASN A 13 -4.45 11.65 -8.89
CA ASN A 13 -5.82 12.05 -9.22
C ASN A 13 -6.70 10.79 -9.45
N ASN A 14 -8.01 10.99 -9.53
CA ASN A 14 -8.95 9.86 -9.68
C ASN A 14 -8.81 9.12 -11.01
N SER A 15 -8.56 9.82 -12.12
CA SER A 15 -8.36 9.21 -13.43
C SER A 15 -7.09 8.35 -13.48
N ASP A 16 -5.98 8.81 -12.90
CA ASP A 16 -4.75 8.02 -12.78
C ASP A 16 -5.00 6.72 -11.98
N LYS A 17 -5.81 6.78 -10.91
CA LYS A 17 -6.17 5.60 -10.10
C LYS A 17 -7.10 4.64 -10.84
N GLU A 18 -8.04 5.17 -11.61
CA GLU A 18 -8.96 4.40 -12.45
C GLU A 18 -8.19 3.64 -13.52
N HIS A 19 -7.34 4.32 -14.29
CA HIS A 19 -6.49 3.68 -15.30
C HIS A 19 -5.57 2.62 -14.70
N LEU A 20 -4.98 2.87 -13.52
CA LEU A 20 -4.21 1.83 -12.83
C LEU A 20 -5.10 0.62 -12.47
N GLY A 21 -6.34 0.87 -12.03
CA GLY A 21 -7.32 -0.17 -11.76
C GLY A 21 -7.66 -1.01 -13.00
N GLU A 22 -7.82 -0.37 -14.16
CA GLU A 22 -8.06 -1.03 -15.45
C GLU A 22 -6.88 -1.94 -15.82
N GLU A 23 -5.66 -1.44 -15.80
CA GLU A 23 -4.45 -2.23 -16.11
C GLU A 23 -4.26 -3.43 -15.17
N LEU A 24 -4.51 -3.23 -13.87
CA LEU A 24 -4.47 -4.33 -12.89
C LEU A 24 -5.58 -5.36 -13.16
N SER A 25 -6.76 -4.92 -13.59
CA SER A 25 -7.88 -5.79 -13.93
C SER A 25 -7.59 -6.61 -15.18
N ASP A 26 -6.95 -6.02 -16.19
CA ASP A 26 -6.55 -6.72 -17.42
C ASP A 26 -5.52 -7.82 -17.13
N VAL A 27 -4.53 -7.53 -16.29
CA VAL A 27 -3.56 -8.54 -15.83
C VAL A 27 -4.27 -9.67 -15.08
N LEU A 28 -5.19 -9.35 -14.17
CA LEU A 28 -5.95 -10.36 -13.43
C LEU A 28 -6.80 -11.23 -14.37
N LEU A 29 -7.52 -10.61 -15.31
CA LEU A 29 -8.37 -11.32 -16.27
C LEU A 29 -7.55 -12.24 -17.17
N TYR A 30 -6.38 -11.79 -17.61
CA TYR A 30 -5.45 -12.62 -18.36
C TYR A 30 -5.01 -13.86 -17.57
N LEU A 31 -4.69 -13.70 -16.27
CA LEU A 31 -4.30 -14.82 -15.41
C LEU A 31 -5.44 -15.82 -15.20
N VAL A 32 -6.67 -15.33 -14.96
CA VAL A 32 -7.85 -16.19 -14.83
C VAL A 32 -8.07 -16.99 -16.12
N ARG A 33 -8.00 -16.33 -17.28
CA ARG A 33 -8.15 -17.00 -18.57
C ARG A 33 -7.04 -18.01 -18.83
N LEU A 34 -5.80 -17.68 -18.50
CA LEU A 34 -4.67 -18.60 -18.65
C LEU A 34 -4.85 -19.84 -17.77
N ALA A 35 -5.30 -19.66 -16.51
CA ALA A 35 -5.57 -20.78 -15.61
C ALA A 35 -6.67 -21.70 -16.16
N ASP A 36 -7.76 -21.13 -16.70
CA ASP A 36 -8.84 -21.87 -17.36
C ASP A 36 -8.32 -22.70 -18.55
N ILE A 37 -7.53 -22.09 -19.44
CA ILE A 37 -6.89 -22.79 -20.58
C ILE A 37 -5.97 -23.93 -20.10
N CYS A 38 -5.26 -23.73 -18.99
CA CYS A 38 -4.37 -24.73 -18.41
C CYS A 38 -5.09 -25.78 -17.54
N GLY A 39 -6.40 -25.65 -17.29
CA GLY A 39 -7.15 -26.53 -16.40
C GLY A 39 -6.75 -26.42 -14.94
N LEU A 40 -6.29 -25.24 -14.49
CA LEU A 40 -5.86 -24.98 -13.12
C LEU A 40 -6.96 -24.28 -12.32
N ASP A 41 -7.19 -24.75 -11.09
CA ASP A 41 -7.92 -23.96 -10.10
C ASP A 41 -6.99 -22.89 -9.51
N LEU A 42 -7.06 -21.69 -10.09
CA LEU A 42 -6.23 -20.55 -9.70
C LEU A 42 -6.41 -20.17 -8.21
N GLY A 43 -7.62 -20.31 -7.67
CA GLY A 43 -7.90 -20.01 -6.26
C GLY A 43 -7.18 -20.97 -5.32
N GLN A 44 -7.23 -22.27 -5.62
CA GLN A 44 -6.51 -23.29 -4.86
C GLN A 44 -4.99 -23.13 -4.95
N GLU A 45 -4.46 -22.82 -6.13
CA GLU A 45 -3.03 -22.54 -6.30
C GLU A 45 -2.57 -21.29 -5.55
N ALA A 46 -3.38 -20.23 -5.55
CA ALA A 46 -3.10 -19.02 -4.78
C ALA A 46 -3.03 -19.33 -3.27
N LEU A 47 -3.97 -20.12 -2.74
CA LEU A 47 -3.96 -20.54 -1.33
C LEU A 47 -2.71 -21.37 -1.00
N ARG A 48 -2.36 -22.35 -1.84
CA ARG A 48 -1.11 -23.13 -1.69
C ARG A 48 0.11 -22.24 -1.67
N LYS A 49 0.15 -21.22 -2.53
CA LYS A 49 1.26 -20.27 -2.61
C LYS A 49 1.36 -19.39 -1.37
N LEU A 50 0.25 -18.93 -0.79
CA LEU A 50 0.23 -18.16 0.46
C LEU A 50 0.87 -18.94 1.61
N VAL A 51 0.51 -20.22 1.78
CA VAL A 51 1.10 -21.08 2.82
C VAL A 51 2.62 -21.23 2.62
N LYS A 52 3.06 -21.50 1.39
CA LYS A 52 4.48 -21.59 1.06
C LYS A 52 5.23 -20.28 1.31
N ASN A 53 4.60 -19.14 1.00
CA ASN A 53 5.21 -17.82 1.21
C ASN A 53 5.36 -17.52 2.70
N ALA A 54 4.38 -17.86 3.54
CA ALA A 54 4.46 -17.69 4.99
C ALA A 54 5.61 -18.52 5.61
N GLN A 55 5.83 -19.74 5.11
CA GLN A 55 6.98 -20.57 5.52
C GLN A 55 8.32 -19.96 5.08
N LYS A 56 8.37 -19.38 3.88
CA LYS A 56 9.59 -18.77 3.34
C LYS A 56 9.95 -17.46 4.06
N TYR A 57 8.95 -16.65 4.40
CA TYR A 57 9.09 -15.33 5.02
C TYR A 57 8.31 -15.25 6.34
N PRO A 58 8.79 -15.91 7.41
CA PRO A 58 8.21 -15.81 8.74
C PRO A 58 8.34 -14.39 9.28
N VAL A 59 7.32 -13.96 10.01
CA VAL A 59 7.13 -12.58 10.50
C VAL A 59 8.26 -12.16 11.45
N ASP A 60 8.83 -13.11 12.19
CA ASP A 60 9.93 -12.88 13.12
C ASP A 60 11.25 -12.48 12.43
N ARG A 61 11.35 -12.61 11.11
CA ARG A 61 12.49 -12.11 10.31
C ARG A 61 12.36 -10.64 9.91
N CYS A 62 11.29 -9.96 10.32
CA CYS A 62 11.09 -8.54 10.11
C CYS A 62 11.12 -7.83 11.47
N GLU A 63 12.32 -7.56 11.99
CA GLU A 63 12.47 -6.62 13.11
C GLU A 63 11.95 -5.24 12.67
N VAL A 64 10.76 -4.89 13.15
CA VAL A 64 10.25 -3.52 13.00
C VAL A 64 11.05 -2.64 13.95
N ASN A 65 12.06 -1.97 13.41
CA ASN A 65 12.81 -0.93 14.13
C ASN A 65 11.92 0.32 14.27
N ASN A 66 11.03 0.31 15.28
CA ASN A 66 10.22 1.46 15.69
C ASN A 66 11.07 2.47 16.45
N ASN A 67 12.14 2.97 15.84
CA ASN A 67 12.89 4.08 16.40
C ASN A 67 12.71 5.29 15.48
N ASN A 68 12.18 6.37 16.09
CA ASN A 68 12.51 7.77 15.80
C ASN A 68 11.80 8.41 14.57
N HIS A 69 11.23 9.62 14.54
CA HIS A 69 11.10 10.83 15.40
C HIS A 69 9.87 11.62 14.85
N GLY A 70 9.18 12.54 15.51
CA GLY A 70 9.41 13.24 16.76
C GLY A 70 8.20 14.12 17.10
N ASN A 71 8.02 14.30 18.39
CA ASN A 71 7.11 15.22 19.04
C ASN A 71 7.39 16.67 18.61
N GLY A 72 6.47 17.28 17.86
CA GLY A 72 6.41 18.72 17.63
C GLY A 72 5.30 19.33 18.46
N ASN A 73 5.64 19.72 19.69
CA ASN A 73 4.76 20.50 20.57
C ASN A 73 4.35 21.79 19.85
N ALA A 74 3.09 21.91 19.44
CA ALA A 74 2.51 23.18 19.02
C ALA A 74 2.30 24.06 20.27
N GLN A 75 3.31 24.84 20.64
CA GLN A 75 3.13 26.00 21.51
C GLN A 75 2.38 27.06 20.72
N HIS A 76 1.05 27.07 20.91
CA HIS A 76 0.20 28.19 20.54
C HIS A 76 0.48 29.34 21.51
N ASN A 77 1.42 30.22 21.16
CA ASN A 77 1.69 31.45 21.90
C ASN A 77 0.65 32.51 21.51
N ILE A 78 -0.40 32.66 22.31
CA ILE A 78 -1.34 33.78 22.20
C ILE A 78 -0.62 35.01 22.76
N VAL A 79 -0.15 35.88 21.88
CA VAL A 79 0.20 37.25 22.24
C VAL A 79 -1.10 37.96 22.64
N ASN A 80 -1.35 38.05 23.94
CA ASN A 80 -2.20 39.07 24.53
C ASN A 80 -1.31 40.29 24.76
N SER A 81 -1.20 41.19 23.77
CA SER A 81 -0.72 42.54 24.01
C SER A 81 -1.91 43.45 24.30
N GLU A 82 -1.94 43.90 25.54
CA GLU A 82 -2.82 44.88 26.15
C GLU A 82 -3.00 46.14 25.27
N LYS A 83 -4.25 46.62 25.13
CA LYS A 83 -4.51 48.03 24.85
C LYS A 83 -4.87 48.69 26.18
N PRO A 84 -4.10 49.67 26.68
CA PRO A 84 -4.56 50.51 27.76
C PRO A 84 -5.48 51.63 27.23
N ASN A 85 -6.55 51.84 27.99
CA ASN A 85 -7.46 53.01 28.10
C ASN A 85 -7.37 54.10 27.02
#